data_AF-A0A0F8WYC7-F1
#
_entry.id   AF-A0A0F8WYC7-F1
#
_cell.length_a   1.000
_cell.length_b   1.000
_cell.length_c   1.000
_cell.angle_alpha   90.00
_cell.angle_beta   90.00
_cell.angle_gamma   90.00
#
_symmetry.space_group_name_H-M   'P 1'
#
loop_
_entity.id
_entity.type
_entity.pdbx_description
1 polymer ?
#
loop_
_entity_poly.entity_id
_entity_poly.type
_entity_poly.pdbx_seq_one_letter_code
_entity_poly.pdbx_strand_id
1 'polypeptide(L)'
;RVLECWICGCLFAMPEQLYLREKDGANGFHCPNGHLLGLGKGQMKKLEEELCEVRVERTRCRLGWEKAARENDRLLKQLDKKKKK
;
A
#
# COMPACT_ATOMS: atom_id res chain seq x y z
N ARG A 1 3.26 -11.96 27.17
CA ARG A 1 4.59 -11.92 26.53
C ARG A 1 5.47 -10.88 27.21
N VAL A 2 6.80 -11.04 27.15
CA VAL A 2 7.75 -9.98 27.49
C VAL A 2 8.14 -9.26 26.21
N LEU A 3 8.12 -7.93 26.21
CA LEU A 3 8.52 -7.08 25.09
C LEU A 3 9.60 -6.11 25.54
N GLU A 4 10.43 -5.70 24.61
CA GLU A 4 11.42 -4.64 24.77
C GLU A 4 10.98 -3.40 24.01
N CYS A 5 11.01 -2.25 24.67
CA CYS A 5 10.80 -0.97 24.00
C CYS A 5 12.00 -0.64 23.12
N TRP A 6 11.84 -0.58 21.79
CA TRP A 6 12.95 -0.25 20.89
C TRP A 6 13.45 1.21 21.00
N ILE A 7 12.77 2.07 21.78
CA ILE A 7 13.17 3.47 22.01
C ILE A 7 14.08 3.59 23.23
N CYS A 8 13.73 2.93 24.34
CA CYS A 8 14.43 3.10 25.62
C CYS A 8 14.97 1.80 26.24
N GLY A 9 14.78 0.65 25.59
CA GLY A 9 15.27 -0.65 26.06
C GLY A 9 14.54 -1.22 27.28
N CYS A 10 13.43 -0.60 27.74
CA CYS A 10 12.72 -1.13 28.89
C CYS A 10 12.01 -2.45 28.55
N LEU A 11 12.21 -3.46 29.39
CA LEU A 11 11.52 -4.75 29.31
C LEU A 11 10.23 -4.69 30.12
N PHE A 12 9.11 -5.11 29.53
CA PHE A 12 7.82 -5.12 30.20
C PHE A 12 6.92 -6.26 29.72
N ALA A 13 6.00 -6.67 30.61
CA ALA A 13 5.03 -7.70 30.31
C ALA A 13 3.80 -7.10 29.62
N MET A 14 3.40 -7.70 28.50
CA MET A 14 2.17 -7.40 27.79
C MET A 14 1.23 -8.61 27.82
N PRO A 15 -0.02 -8.45 28.26
CA PRO A 15 -1.05 -9.49 28.16
C PRO A 15 -1.24 -9.98 26.73
N GLU A 16 -1.44 -11.29 26.53
CA GLU A 16 -1.58 -11.89 25.18
C GLU A 16 -2.74 -11.27 24.40
N GLN A 17 -3.85 -10.96 25.08
CA GLN A 17 -5.03 -10.32 24.48
C GLN A 17 -4.71 -8.93 23.89
N LEU A 18 -3.88 -8.14 24.59
CA LEU A 18 -3.44 -6.84 24.09
C LEU A 18 -2.43 -6.99 22.96
N TYR A 19 -1.51 -7.95 23.07
CA TYR A 19 -0.55 -8.25 22.01
C TYR A 19 -1.24 -8.62 20.68
N LEU A 20 -2.25 -9.49 20.74
CA LEU A 20 -3.02 -9.90 19.56
C LEU A 20 -3.80 -8.71 18.96
N ARG A 21 -4.46 -7.91 19.82
CA ARG A 21 -5.18 -6.70 19.37
C ARG A 21 -4.28 -5.70 18.64
N GLU A 22 -3.08 -5.47 19.16
CA GLU A 22 -2.11 -4.55 18.55
C GLU A 22 -1.46 -5.12 17.29
N LYS A 23 -1.29 -6.44 17.21
CA LYS A 23 -0.79 -7.13 16.00
C LYS A 23 -1.74 -6.98 14.81
N ASP A 24 -3.04 -6.99 15.07
CA ASP A 24 -4.08 -6.89 14.03
C ASP A 24 -4.41 -5.44 13.61
N GLY A 25 -3.64 -4.46 14.10
CA GLY A 25 -3.67 -3.08 13.59
C GLY A 25 -4.31 -2.04 14.50
N ALA A 26 -4.35 -2.27 15.82
CA ALA A 26 -4.72 -1.22 16.76
C ALA A 26 -3.65 -0.09 16.84
N ASN A 27 -4.05 1.03 17.45
CA ASN A 27 -3.40 2.35 17.44
C ASN A 27 -2.03 2.44 18.14
N GLY A 28 -1.38 1.31 18.42
CA GLY A 28 -0.14 1.25 19.19
C GLY A 28 -0.38 1.24 20.69
N PHE A 29 0.67 0.92 21.43
CA PHE A 29 0.68 0.76 22.88
C PHE A 29 1.85 1.52 23.48
N HIS A 30 1.72 1.93 24.74
CA HIS A 30 2.77 2.67 25.42
C HIS A 30 3.63 1.74 26.28
N CYS A 31 4.95 1.93 26.22
CA CYS A 31 5.84 1.33 27.21
C CYS A 31 5.65 2.01 28.59
N PRO A 32 6.14 1.43 29.70
CA PRO A 32 6.05 2.04 31.02
C PRO A 32 6.67 3.44 31.13
N ASN A 33 7.63 3.76 30.26
CA ASN A 33 8.27 5.07 30.21
C ASN A 33 7.54 6.08 29.29
N GLY A 34 6.37 5.72 28.74
CA GLY A 34 5.51 6.62 27.97
C GLY A 34 5.75 6.66 26.46
N HIS A 35 6.71 5.90 25.91
CA HIS A 35 6.92 5.83 24.46
C HIS A 35 5.85 5.02 23.74
N LEU A 36 5.32 5.54 22.64
CA LEU A 36 4.38 4.84 21.76
C LEU A 36 5.11 3.83 20.86
N LEU A 37 4.64 2.60 20.88
CA LEU A 37 5.14 1.46 20.12
C LEU A 37 4.01 0.86 19.27
N GLY A 38 4.34 0.25 18.13
CA GLY A 38 3.37 -0.43 17.28
C GLY A 38 3.85 -1.83 16.90
N LEU A 39 2.98 -2.84 17.00
CA LEU A 39 3.29 -4.21 16.59
C LEU A 39 2.87 -4.54 15.15
N GLY A 40 2.13 -3.63 14.50
CA GLY A 40 1.68 -3.80 13.12
C GLY A 40 2.81 -3.65 12.09
N LYS A 41 2.46 -3.83 10.80
CA LYS A 41 3.36 -3.46 9.69
C LYS A 41 3.79 -2.00 9.90
N GLY A 42 5.10 -1.75 9.96
CA GLY A 42 5.64 -0.40 10.09
C GLY A 42 5.06 0.51 9.01
N GLN A 43 4.85 1.79 9.32
CA GLN A 43 4.30 2.76 8.36
C GLN A 43 5.04 2.74 7.02
N MET A 44 6.35 2.53 7.04
CA MET A 44 7.16 2.32 5.84
C MET A 44 6.65 1.18 4.96
N LYS A 45 6.37 0.01 5.51
CA LYS A 45 5.88 -1.13 4.75
C LYS A 45 4.46 -0.90 4.19
N LYS A 46 3.60 -0.19 4.93
CA LYS A 46 2.28 0.22 4.44
C LYS A 46 2.42 1.17 3.25
N LEU A 47 3.28 2.19 3.36
CA LEU A 47 3.57 3.13 2.29
C LEU A 47 4.20 2.45 1.07
N GLU A 48 5.06 1.44 1.26
CA GLU A 48 5.61 0.63 0.17
C GLU A 48 4.53 -0.17 -0.57
N GLU A 49 3.59 -0.76 0.17
CA GLU A 49 2.44 -1.48 -0.39
C GLU A 49 1.55 -0.52 -1.20
N GLU A 50 1.20 0.65 -0.64
CA GLU A 50 0.45 1.69 -1.35
C GLU A 50 1.17 2.21 -2.60
N LEU A 51 2.49 2.43 -2.51
CA LEU A 51 3.31 2.84 -3.67
C LEU A 51 3.33 1.77 -4.75
N CYS A 52 3.34 0.49 -4.38
CA CYS A 52 3.29 -0.62 -5.32
C CYS A 52 1.95 -0.63 -6.07
N GLU A 53 0.83 -0.51 -5.34
CA GLU A 53 -0.52 -0.47 -5.92
C GLU A 53 -0.69 0.68 -6.91
N VAL A 54 -0.27 1.90 -6.52
CA VAL A 54 -0.33 3.08 -7.40
C VAL A 54 0.52 2.90 -8.66
N ARG A 55 1.70 2.28 -8.54
CA ARG A 55 2.57 1.99 -9.71
C ARG A 55 1.94 0.98 -10.67
N VAL A 56 1.29 -0.05 -10.13
CA VAL A 56 0.58 -1.06 -10.92
C VAL A 56 -0.59 -0.42 -11.65
N GLU A 57 -1.40 0.39 -10.96
CA GLU A 57 -2.54 1.07 -11.55
C GLU A 57 -2.12 2.05 -12.64
N ARG A 58 -1.09 2.87 -12.39
CA ARG A 58 -0.52 3.77 -13.40
C ARG A 58 -0.09 3.01 -14.66
N THR A 59 0.55 1.85 -14.48
CA THR A 59 1.01 1.01 -15.60
C THR A 59 -0.18 0.44 -16.38
N ARG A 60 -1.20 -0.04 -15.67
CA ARG A 60 -2.44 -0.55 -16.27
C ARG A 60 -3.17 0.53 -17.07
N CYS A 61 -3.33 1.72 -16.50
CA CYS A 61 -3.90 2.87 -17.19
C CYS A 61 -3.11 3.16 -18.47
N ARG A 62 -1.78 3.32 -18.37
CA ARG A 62 -0.92 3.64 -19.52
C ARG A 62 -1.09 2.65 -20.67
N LEU A 63 -1.05 1.35 -20.38
CA LEU A 63 -1.25 0.30 -21.39
C LEU A 63 -2.66 0.36 -22.01
N GLY A 64 -3.68 0.69 -21.20
CA GLY A 64 -5.04 0.92 -21.67
C GLY A 64 -5.12 2.08 -22.66
N TRP A 65 -4.51 3.23 -22.34
CA TRP A 65 -4.43 4.39 -23.23
C TRP A 65 -3.71 4.08 -24.53
N GLU A 66 -2.57 3.40 -24.48
CA GLU A 66 -1.80 3.00 -25.68
C GLU A 66 -2.61 2.05 -26.59
N LYS A 67 -3.38 1.13 -26.00
CA LYS A 67 -4.25 0.23 -26.77
C LYS A 67 -5.40 1.01 -27.42
N ALA A 68 -6.05 1.90 -26.66
CA ALA A 68 -7.13 2.74 -27.17
C ALA A 68 -6.65 3.67 -28.31
N ALA A 69 -5.48 4.28 -28.16
CA ALA A 69 -4.88 5.14 -29.19
C ALA A 69 -4.63 4.38 -30.50
N ARG A 70 -4.08 3.16 -30.42
CA ARG A 70 -3.86 2.31 -31.60
C ARG A 70 -5.15 1.91 -32.29
N GLU A 71 -6.17 1.55 -31.52
CA GLU A 71 -7.47 1.21 -32.10
C GLU A 71 -8.14 2.43 -32.74
N ASN A 72 -8.03 3.60 -32.12
CA ASN A 72 -8.57 4.84 -32.69
C ASN A 72 -7.89 5.21 -34.01
N ASP A 73 -6.55 5.13 -34.09
CA ASP A 73 -5.81 5.32 -35.34
C ASP A 73 -6.24 4.34 -36.44
N ARG A 74 -6.46 3.06 -36.07
CA ARG A 74 -6.96 2.04 -37.00
C ARG A 74 -8.36 2.39 -37.52
N LEU A 75 -9.27 2.82 -36.64
CA LEU A 75 -10.64 3.18 -36.99
C LEU A 75 -10.67 4.43 -37.89
N LEU A 76 -9.88 5.46 -37.57
CA LEU A 76 -9.75 6.67 -38.39
C LEU A 76 -9.28 6.32 -39.81
N LYS A 77 -8.26 5.47 -39.95
CA LYS A 77 -7.79 4.98 -41.26
C LYS A 77 -8.87 4.22 -42.03
N GLN A 78 -9.74 3.48 -41.36
CA GLN A 78 -10.85 2.79 -42.02
C GLN A 78 -11.94 3.76 -42.48
N LEU A 79 -12.26 4.78 -41.68
CA LEU A 79 -13.22 5.82 -42.04
C LEU A 79 -12.75 6.60 -43.26
N ASP A 80 -11.47 6.97 -43.32
CA ASP A 80 -10.91 7.67 -44.47
C ASP A 80 -10.97 6.83 -45.76
N LYS A 81 -10.73 5.51 -45.65
CA LYS A 81 -10.88 4.59 -46.80
C LYS A 81 -12.34 4.49 -47.26
N LYS A 82 -13.31 4.50 -46.34
CA LYS A 82 -14.74 4.48 -46.68
C LYS A 82 -15.21 5.77 -47.35
N LYS A 83 -14.69 6.93 -46.94
CA LYS A 83 -15.03 8.23 -47.55
C LYS A 83 -14.52 8.42 -48.98
N LYS A 84 -13.48 7.66 -49.38
CA LYS A 84 -12.91 7.70 -50.74
C LYS A 84 -13.58 6.76 -51.73
N LYS A 85 -14.53 5.92 -51.26
CA LYS A 85 -15.39 5.07 -52.09
C LYS A 85 -16.75 5.73 -52.25
#